data_AF-A0AAQ6IDJ5-F1
#
_entry.id   AF-A0AAQ6IDJ5-F1
#
_cell.length_a   1.000
_cell.length_b   1.000
_cell.length_c   1.000
_cell.angle_alpha   90.00
_cell.angle_beta   90.00
_cell.angle_gamma   90.00
#
_symmetry.space_group_name_H-M   'P 1'
#
loop_
_entity.id
_entity.type
_entity.pdbx_description
1 polymer ?
#
loop_
_entity_poly.entity_id
_entity_poly.type
_entity_poly.pdbx_seq_one_letter_code
_entity_poly.pdbx_strand_id
1 'polypeptide(L)'
;MSLKILKGFREFLPLKDAKMLALTGFHNWFKSSIHKWLQIIHDRSCDRIRNAVETDKLEPVQQGKHSSSAVDVAMCFSQVREIWLQLAWPDSAGAFIFVTRLTDNFCSEAVWYSEMITHKIERNQLGRDHKSFTVQLCIALNNMEHVRVFLGHLPRDLDWQGVERAMEESCGVEGKEQVYKALNGQLFNMDLDLQREAKRLITLLTDKMLPELRRYIQHISLSPDSINNDDAVSPLMKYLKDTMVILTEKLVKENLARVLQSMWELLLRMILDTVTENRGVQVEFYNRFQYTVETLLQFFHARGEGLSLEDMKSGDYKVLDEELRLNKCSSFELIEQYYLEKISLQKTLKHTRFGRISVKCYYDAP
;
A
#
# COMPACT_ATOMS: atom_id res chain seq x y z
N MET A 1 38.27 26.04 -6.56
CA MET A 1 37.16 26.92 -7.00
C MET A 1 35.98 26.01 -7.36
N SER A 2 34.80 26.20 -6.77
CA SER A 2 33.64 25.31 -6.98
C SER A 2 32.81 25.72 -8.21
N LEU A 3 32.06 24.78 -8.81
CA LEU A 3 31.12 25.05 -9.91
C LEU A 3 30.13 26.17 -9.54
N LYS A 4 29.68 26.19 -8.29
CA LYS A 4 28.81 27.24 -7.73
C LYS A 4 29.45 28.63 -7.76
N ILE A 5 30.73 28.75 -7.41
CA ILE A 5 31.47 30.02 -7.46
C ILE A 5 31.62 30.50 -8.91
N LEU A 6 31.95 29.58 -9.82
CA LEU A 6 32.05 29.88 -11.27
C LEU A 6 30.70 30.32 -11.87
N LYS A 7 29.60 29.68 -11.46
CA LYS A 7 28.24 30.09 -11.84
C LYS A 7 27.91 31.49 -11.31
N GLY A 8 28.19 31.76 -10.03
CA GLY A 8 27.94 33.06 -9.41
C GLY A 8 28.62 34.22 -10.15
N PHE A 9 29.88 34.06 -10.57
CA PHE A 9 30.56 35.10 -11.35
C PHE A 9 29.90 35.40 -12.70
N ARG A 10 29.17 34.46 -13.28
CA ARG A 10 28.43 34.64 -14.54
C ARG A 10 27.17 35.48 -14.37
N GLU A 11 26.50 35.41 -13.23
CA GLU A 11 25.24 36.12 -12.96
C GLU A 11 25.42 37.64 -12.84
N PHE A 12 26.65 38.12 -12.57
CA PHE A 12 27.00 39.54 -12.48
C PHE A 12 27.50 40.17 -13.79
N LEU A 13 27.52 39.42 -14.89
CA LEU A 13 28.05 39.90 -16.18
C LEU A 13 26.92 40.31 -17.15
N PRO A 14 27.07 41.43 -17.90
CA PRO A 14 26.14 41.81 -18.95
C PRO A 14 26.01 40.70 -20.01
N LEU A 15 24.78 40.43 -20.46
CA LEU A 15 24.45 39.37 -21.44
C LEU A 15 25.29 39.42 -22.74
N LYS A 16 25.77 40.61 -23.14
CA LYS A 16 26.64 40.79 -24.31
C LYS A 16 28.06 40.24 -24.13
N ASP A 17 28.61 40.30 -22.92
CA ASP A 17 30.01 39.91 -22.64
C ASP A 17 30.12 38.44 -22.19
N ALA A 18 29.02 37.86 -21.71
CA ALA A 18 28.96 36.48 -21.21
C ALA A 18 29.27 35.40 -22.27
N LYS A 19 29.13 35.69 -23.57
CA LYS A 19 29.38 34.74 -24.67
C LYS A 19 30.85 34.65 -25.09
N MET A 20 31.72 35.60 -24.71
CA MET A 20 33.12 35.67 -25.14
C MET A 20 34.13 35.23 -24.07
N LEU A 21 33.69 34.69 -22.94
CA LEU A 21 34.57 34.33 -21.84
C LEU A 21 35.07 32.87 -21.94
N ALA A 22 36.37 32.68 -21.64
CA ALA A 22 37.06 31.39 -21.65
C ALA A 22 36.45 30.31 -20.73
N LEU A 23 35.56 30.71 -19.82
CA LEU A 23 34.86 29.84 -18.87
C LEU A 23 33.45 29.44 -19.36
N THR A 24 33.06 29.76 -20.59
CA THR A 24 31.80 29.24 -21.16
C THR A 24 31.87 27.71 -21.32
N GLY A 25 30.81 27.00 -20.91
CA GLY A 25 30.75 25.53 -21.02
C GLY A 25 31.64 24.75 -20.05
N PHE A 26 32.23 25.39 -19.02
CA PHE A 26 33.12 24.76 -18.03
C PHE A 26 32.58 23.47 -17.39
N HIS A 27 31.26 23.38 -17.20
CA HIS A 27 30.59 22.20 -16.65
C HIS A 27 30.82 20.94 -17.51
N ASN A 28 31.04 21.07 -18.81
CA ASN A 28 31.32 19.94 -19.70
C ASN A 28 32.58 19.17 -19.29
N TRP A 29 33.59 19.85 -18.73
CA TRP A 29 34.82 19.21 -18.24
C TRP A 29 34.54 18.27 -17.05
N PHE A 30 33.47 18.53 -16.30
CA PHE A 30 33.12 17.77 -15.11
C PHE A 30 32.09 16.65 -15.36
N LYS A 31 31.49 16.55 -16.57
CA LYS A 31 30.43 15.57 -16.86
C LYS A 31 30.86 14.13 -16.54
N SER A 32 32.05 13.71 -16.95
CA SER A 32 32.56 12.36 -16.64
C SER A 32 32.73 12.15 -15.14
N SER A 33 33.24 13.16 -14.43
CA SER A 33 33.40 13.14 -12.97
C SER A 33 32.05 13.03 -12.25
N ILE A 34 30.99 13.67 -12.74
CA ILE A 34 29.64 13.56 -12.16
C ILE A 34 29.05 12.16 -12.37
N HIS A 35 29.21 11.56 -13.55
CA HIS A 35 28.80 10.17 -13.76
C HIS A 35 29.54 9.23 -12.79
N LYS A 36 30.86 9.42 -12.62
CA LYS A 36 31.64 8.61 -11.69
C LYS A 36 31.22 8.85 -10.24
N TRP A 37 30.90 10.09 -9.88
CA TRP A 37 30.38 10.45 -8.55
C TRP A 37 29.05 9.76 -8.28
N LEU A 38 28.10 9.77 -9.23
CA LEU A 38 26.81 9.08 -9.10
C LEU A 38 26.99 7.57 -8.85
N GLN A 39 27.95 6.94 -9.53
CA GLN A 39 28.29 5.53 -9.30
C GLN A 39 28.86 5.31 -7.89
N ILE A 40 29.84 6.11 -7.48
CA ILE A 40 30.48 5.97 -6.16
C ILE A 40 29.47 6.21 -5.04
N ILE A 41 28.57 7.18 -5.21
CA ILE A 41 27.53 7.47 -4.23
C ILE A 41 26.54 6.32 -4.13
N HIS A 42 26.11 5.74 -5.25
CA HIS A 42 25.25 4.56 -5.22
C HIS A 42 25.87 3.42 -4.41
N ASP A 43 27.12 3.05 -4.73
CA ASP A 43 27.83 1.97 -4.02
C ASP A 43 27.94 2.25 -2.52
N ARG A 44 28.27 3.50 -2.15
CA ARG A 44 28.39 3.93 -0.75
C ARG A 44 27.04 4.01 -0.02
N SER A 45 25.97 4.41 -0.71
CA SER A 45 24.62 4.40 -0.16
C SER A 45 24.19 2.97 0.15
N CYS A 46 24.43 2.03 -0.77
CA CYS A 46 24.16 0.61 -0.57
C CYS A 46 24.91 0.05 0.65
N ASP A 47 26.20 0.38 0.82
CA ASP A 47 26.96 -0.07 2.00
C ASP A 47 26.41 0.53 3.31
N ARG A 48 26.01 1.81 3.29
CA ARG A 48 25.39 2.47 4.46
C ARG A 48 24.04 1.86 4.81
N ILE A 49 23.18 1.64 3.83
CA ILE A 49 21.88 1.01 3.99
C ILE A 49 22.05 -0.39 4.58
N ARG A 50 23.00 -1.18 4.05
CA ARG A 50 23.31 -2.51 4.58
C ARG A 50 23.67 -2.47 6.05
N ASN A 51 24.61 -1.61 6.43
CA ASN A 51 25.07 -1.47 7.81
C ASN A 51 23.96 -0.98 8.74
N ALA A 52 23.13 -0.05 8.27
CA ALA A 52 21.96 0.43 9.01
C ALA A 52 20.97 -0.71 9.28
N VAL A 53 20.66 -1.52 8.27
CA VAL A 53 19.79 -2.70 8.44
C VAL A 53 20.41 -3.71 9.38
N GLU A 54 21.70 -4.02 9.26
CA GLU A 54 22.38 -5.03 10.09
C GLU A 54 22.38 -4.64 11.57
N THR A 55 22.65 -3.37 11.88
CA THR A 55 22.73 -2.85 13.26
C THR A 55 21.36 -2.56 13.87
N ASP A 56 20.30 -2.47 13.07
CA ASP A 56 18.95 -2.17 13.53
C ASP A 56 18.43 -3.20 14.55
N LYS A 57 17.88 -2.74 15.66
CA LYS A 57 17.24 -3.61 16.66
C LYS A 57 15.75 -3.84 16.38
N LEU A 58 15.19 -3.15 15.39
CA LEU A 58 13.76 -3.10 15.10
C LEU A 58 12.97 -2.62 16.33
N GLU A 59 13.46 -1.55 16.94
CA GLU A 59 12.84 -0.84 18.05
C GLU A 59 12.49 0.58 17.58
N PRO A 60 11.36 1.15 18.03
CA PRO A 60 10.96 2.48 17.60
C PRO A 60 11.92 3.54 18.17
N VAL A 61 12.24 4.56 17.37
CA VAL A 61 12.97 5.74 17.83
C VAL A 61 12.09 6.62 18.72
N GLN A 62 12.68 7.44 19.59
CA GLN A 62 11.90 8.25 20.55
C GLN A 62 10.88 9.20 19.89
N GLN A 63 11.16 9.68 18.68
CA GLN A 63 10.35 10.67 17.97
C GLN A 63 9.46 10.06 16.87
N GLY A 64 9.33 8.72 16.79
CA GLY A 64 8.60 8.08 15.70
C GLY A 64 8.25 6.62 15.95
N LYS A 65 7.39 6.06 15.09
CA LYS A 65 7.01 4.64 15.13
C LYS A 65 7.86 3.75 14.22
N HIS A 66 8.87 4.33 13.58
CA HIS A 66 9.89 3.64 12.78
C HIS A 66 11.17 3.44 13.61
N SER A 67 12.06 2.58 13.13
CA SER A 67 13.35 2.27 13.74
C SER A 67 14.49 3.14 13.22
N SER A 68 15.68 3.00 13.83
CA SER A 68 16.85 3.81 13.49
C SER A 68 17.29 3.64 12.04
N SER A 69 17.16 2.44 11.45
CA SER A 69 17.59 2.22 10.08
C SER A 69 16.84 3.09 9.06
N ALA A 70 15.54 3.33 9.28
CA ALA A 70 14.75 4.19 8.40
C ALA A 70 15.20 5.66 8.46
N VAL A 71 15.66 6.10 9.64
CA VAL A 71 16.25 7.44 9.83
C VAL A 71 17.59 7.51 9.12
N ASP A 72 18.43 6.49 9.26
CA ASP A 72 19.76 6.44 8.63
C ASP A 72 19.67 6.43 7.10
N VAL A 73 18.72 5.68 6.52
CA VAL A 73 18.46 5.68 5.08
C VAL A 73 18.00 7.05 4.60
N ALA A 74 17.00 7.66 5.27
CA ALA A 74 16.52 9.00 4.91
C ALA A 74 17.62 10.06 5.05
N MET A 75 18.48 9.96 6.07
CA MET A 75 19.63 10.84 6.24
C MET A 75 20.66 10.65 5.12
N CYS A 76 20.95 9.40 4.75
CA CYS A 76 21.81 9.08 3.62
C CYS A 76 21.29 9.75 2.34
N PHE A 77 20.00 9.63 2.07
CA PHE A 77 19.39 10.26 0.90
C PHE A 77 19.42 11.79 0.97
N SER A 78 19.15 12.37 2.14
CA SER A 78 19.23 13.82 2.35
C SER A 78 20.61 14.37 2.04
N GLN A 79 21.67 13.68 2.50
CA GLN A 79 23.05 14.09 2.25
C GLN A 79 23.39 14.07 0.76
N VAL A 80 22.98 13.02 0.04
CA VAL A 80 23.20 12.93 -1.41
C VAL A 80 22.46 14.05 -2.14
N ARG A 81 21.18 14.29 -1.79
CA ARG A 81 20.38 15.40 -2.32
C ARG A 81 21.07 16.75 -2.07
N GLU A 82 21.57 16.99 -0.86
CA GLU A 82 22.25 18.25 -0.51
C GLU A 82 23.52 18.45 -1.33
N ILE A 83 24.32 17.41 -1.55
CA ILE A 83 25.52 17.49 -2.40
C ILE A 83 25.13 17.81 -3.84
N TRP A 84 24.08 17.19 -4.38
CA TRP A 84 23.55 17.50 -5.70
C TRP A 84 23.14 18.98 -5.81
N LEU A 85 22.39 19.51 -4.83
CA LEU A 85 21.98 20.91 -4.82
C LEU A 85 23.19 21.87 -4.72
N GLN A 86 24.20 21.51 -3.94
CA GLN A 86 25.44 22.28 -3.80
C GLN A 86 26.28 22.30 -5.08
N LEU A 87 26.16 21.28 -5.94
CA LEU A 87 26.81 21.24 -7.25
C LEU A 87 26.38 22.44 -8.11
N ALA A 88 25.14 22.92 -7.92
CA ALA A 88 24.55 24.06 -8.61
C ALA A 88 24.76 23.96 -10.14
N TRP A 89 24.44 22.78 -10.69
CA TRP A 89 24.74 22.45 -12.08
C TRP A 89 24.16 23.52 -13.02
N PRO A 90 24.97 24.11 -13.92
CA PRO A 90 24.57 25.32 -14.65
C PRO A 90 23.78 25.05 -15.94
N ASP A 91 23.72 23.79 -16.39
CA ASP A 91 23.01 23.36 -17.60
C ASP A 91 21.80 22.50 -17.24
N SER A 92 20.64 23.13 -17.09
CA SER A 92 19.40 22.45 -16.66
C SER A 92 18.90 21.39 -17.64
N ALA A 93 19.14 21.56 -18.95
CA ALA A 93 18.80 20.54 -19.94
C ALA A 93 19.73 19.33 -19.82
N GLY A 94 21.04 19.56 -19.71
CA GLY A 94 22.01 18.50 -19.44
C GLY A 94 21.91 17.87 -18.04
N ALA A 95 21.23 18.53 -17.10
CA ALA A 95 20.94 17.98 -15.77
C ALA A 95 19.96 16.80 -15.83
N PHE A 96 19.13 16.71 -16.88
CA PHE A 96 18.12 15.66 -17.02
C PHE A 96 18.70 14.25 -16.85
N ILE A 97 19.84 13.95 -17.49
CA ILE A 97 20.50 12.65 -17.40
C ILE A 97 20.94 12.35 -15.96
N PHE A 98 21.49 13.35 -15.27
CA PHE A 98 21.97 13.20 -13.90
C PHE A 98 20.83 13.07 -12.90
N VAL A 99 19.78 13.87 -13.03
CA VAL A 99 18.58 13.80 -12.18
C VAL A 99 17.89 12.45 -12.37
N THR A 100 17.74 11.99 -13.61
CA THR A 100 17.16 10.66 -13.89
C THR A 100 17.97 9.54 -13.25
N ARG A 101 19.31 9.58 -13.36
CA ARG A 101 20.16 8.56 -12.73
C ARG A 101 20.15 8.65 -11.21
N LEU A 102 20.06 9.85 -10.66
CA LEU A 102 19.99 10.06 -9.22
C LEU A 102 18.65 9.56 -8.65
N THR A 103 17.54 9.83 -9.35
CA THR A 103 16.21 9.32 -9.00
C THR A 103 16.17 7.80 -9.06
N ASP A 104 16.74 7.19 -10.11
CA ASP A 104 16.91 5.74 -10.25
C ASP A 104 17.67 5.11 -9.07
N ASN A 105 18.78 5.74 -8.65
CA ASN A 105 19.55 5.30 -7.49
C ASN A 105 18.69 5.35 -6.21
N PHE A 106 18.04 6.48 -5.91
CA PHE A 106 17.18 6.59 -4.72
C PHE A 106 16.05 5.55 -4.70
N CYS A 107 15.42 5.32 -5.86
CA CYS A 107 14.33 4.38 -5.99
C CYS A 107 14.80 2.93 -5.76
N SER A 108 15.85 2.51 -6.44
CA SER A 108 16.40 1.16 -6.31
C SER A 108 16.96 0.89 -4.91
N GLU A 109 17.64 1.86 -4.31
CA GLU A 109 18.16 1.78 -2.94
C GLU A 109 17.04 1.64 -1.90
N ALA A 110 15.91 2.32 -2.11
CA ALA A 110 14.75 2.24 -1.20
C ALA A 110 14.01 0.90 -1.30
N VAL A 111 13.81 0.38 -2.51
CA VAL A 111 13.23 -0.96 -2.71
C VAL A 111 14.14 -2.00 -2.06
N TRP A 112 15.45 -1.91 -2.31
CA TRP A 112 16.42 -2.83 -1.72
C TRP A 112 16.44 -2.77 -0.18
N TYR A 113 16.37 -1.57 0.41
CA TYR A 113 16.21 -1.41 1.86
C TYR A 113 14.96 -2.12 2.39
N SER A 114 13.82 -2.00 1.70
CA SER A 114 12.58 -2.64 2.11
C SER A 114 12.69 -4.16 2.12
N GLU A 115 13.28 -4.76 1.08
CA GLU A 115 13.53 -6.19 0.97
C GLU A 115 14.47 -6.68 2.08
N MET A 116 15.54 -5.93 2.36
CA MET A 116 16.51 -6.26 3.41
C MET A 116 15.87 -6.29 4.81
N ILE A 117 15.01 -5.30 5.13
CA ILE A 117 14.30 -5.24 6.41
C ILE A 117 13.33 -6.42 6.55
N THR A 118 12.57 -6.73 5.49
CA THR A 118 11.67 -7.88 5.49
C THR A 118 12.45 -9.18 5.72
N HIS A 119 13.53 -9.40 4.98
CA HIS A 119 14.36 -10.59 5.16
C HIS A 119 14.99 -10.68 6.55
N LYS A 120 15.36 -9.55 7.16
CA LYS A 120 15.84 -9.53 8.55
C LYS A 120 14.77 -9.98 9.53
N ILE A 121 13.51 -9.60 9.35
CA ILE A 121 12.40 -10.06 10.19
C ILE A 121 12.14 -11.55 9.99
N GLU A 122 12.05 -12.00 8.75
CA GLU A 122 11.80 -13.42 8.41
C GLU A 122 12.88 -14.34 8.98
N ARG A 123 14.16 -13.93 8.93
CA ARG A 123 15.27 -14.70 9.53
C ARG A 123 15.20 -14.78 11.06
N ASN A 124 14.68 -13.75 11.71
CA ASN A 124 14.60 -13.64 13.16
C ASN A 124 13.27 -14.16 13.76
N GLN A 125 12.46 -14.88 12.96
CA GLN A 125 11.13 -15.31 13.36
C GLN A 125 11.11 -16.46 14.39
N LEU A 126 12.14 -17.32 14.40
CA LEU A 126 12.15 -18.54 15.21
C LEU A 126 12.30 -18.20 16.70
N GLY A 127 11.32 -18.62 17.51
CA GLY A 127 11.36 -18.51 18.97
C GLY A 127 10.88 -17.18 19.56
N ARG A 128 10.39 -16.23 18.75
CA ARG A 128 9.78 -14.99 19.27
C ARG A 128 8.33 -15.19 19.71
N ASP A 129 7.93 -14.47 20.75
CA ASP A 129 6.53 -14.36 21.14
C ASP A 129 5.72 -13.61 20.04
N HIS A 130 4.43 -13.90 19.99
CA HIS A 130 3.52 -13.35 18.97
C HIS A 130 3.46 -11.81 19.00
N LYS A 131 3.46 -11.21 20.19
CA LYS A 131 3.32 -9.76 20.36
C LYS A 131 4.57 -9.03 19.86
N SER A 132 5.76 -9.51 20.20
CA SER A 132 7.05 -8.99 19.75
C SER A 132 7.15 -9.07 18.23
N PHE A 133 6.75 -10.19 17.63
CA PHE A 133 6.77 -10.35 16.18
C PHE A 133 5.82 -9.37 15.47
N THR A 134 4.58 -9.22 15.96
CA THR A 134 3.62 -8.24 15.43
C THR A 134 4.15 -6.80 15.52
N VAL A 135 4.79 -6.44 16.64
CA VAL A 135 5.42 -5.12 16.81
C VAL A 135 6.53 -4.90 15.78
N GLN A 136 7.37 -5.90 15.51
CA GLN A 136 8.44 -5.78 14.51
C GLN A 136 7.91 -5.61 13.09
N LEU A 137 6.85 -6.33 12.72
CA LEU A 137 6.17 -6.13 11.43
C LEU A 137 5.61 -4.71 11.30
N CYS A 138 5.02 -4.18 12.38
CA CYS A 138 4.53 -2.80 12.40
C CYS A 138 5.65 -1.78 12.19
N ILE A 139 6.79 -1.98 12.86
CA ILE A 139 7.96 -1.10 12.73
C ILE A 139 8.51 -1.13 11.31
N ALA A 140 8.61 -2.31 10.67
CA ALA A 140 9.08 -2.41 9.29
C ALA A 140 8.12 -1.76 8.28
N LEU A 141 6.80 -1.89 8.47
CA LEU A 141 5.82 -1.15 7.67
C LEU A 141 6.05 0.37 7.79
N ASN A 142 6.25 0.86 9.02
CA ASN A 142 6.52 2.28 9.25
C ASN A 142 7.88 2.73 8.70
N ASN A 143 8.90 1.87 8.74
CA ASN A 143 10.20 2.13 8.11
C ASN A 143 10.03 2.38 6.61
N MET A 144 9.29 1.51 5.92
CA MET A 144 9.01 1.65 4.50
C MET A 144 8.24 2.93 4.20
N GLU A 145 7.21 3.24 4.98
CA GLU A 145 6.43 4.47 4.78
C GLU A 145 7.28 5.72 5.03
N HIS A 146 8.18 5.69 6.01
CA HIS A 146 9.12 6.79 6.28
C HIS A 146 10.03 7.08 5.07
N VAL A 147 10.61 6.04 4.47
CA VAL A 147 11.46 6.18 3.26
C VAL A 147 10.62 6.59 2.04
N ARG A 148 9.43 6.00 1.87
CA ARG A 148 8.48 6.37 0.79
C ARG A 148 8.10 7.85 0.85
N VAL A 149 7.82 8.40 2.04
CA VAL A 149 7.52 9.83 2.23
C VAL A 149 8.70 10.70 1.81
N PHE A 150 9.95 10.32 2.11
CA PHE A 150 11.12 11.03 1.61
C PHE A 150 11.12 11.08 0.07
N LEU A 151 10.91 9.92 -0.58
CA LEU A 151 10.94 9.82 -2.05
C LEU A 151 9.83 10.63 -2.72
N GLY A 152 8.66 10.74 -2.10
CA GLY A 152 7.56 11.58 -2.58
C GLY A 152 7.91 13.07 -2.71
N HIS A 153 8.99 13.53 -2.06
CA HIS A 153 9.47 14.90 -2.16
C HIS A 153 10.48 15.14 -3.29
N LEU A 154 11.00 14.09 -3.93
CA LEU A 154 12.00 14.19 -5.00
C LEU A 154 11.59 15.15 -6.14
N PRO A 155 10.31 15.19 -6.61
CA PRO A 155 9.93 16.10 -7.68
C PRO A 155 10.20 17.58 -7.37
N ARG A 156 9.95 17.98 -6.12
CA ARG A 156 10.22 19.33 -5.62
C ARG A 156 11.70 19.52 -5.33
N ASP A 157 12.28 18.55 -4.62
CA ASP A 157 13.62 18.66 -4.04
C ASP A 157 14.74 18.60 -5.10
N LEU A 158 14.50 17.98 -6.26
CA LEU A 158 15.42 17.91 -7.40
C LEU A 158 15.01 18.83 -8.56
N ASP A 159 14.04 19.74 -8.35
CA ASP A 159 13.54 20.72 -9.33
C ASP A 159 13.16 20.10 -10.69
N TRP A 160 12.31 19.06 -10.67
CA TRP A 160 11.88 18.38 -11.91
C TRP A 160 11.19 19.34 -12.88
N GLN A 161 10.41 20.29 -12.37
CA GLN A 161 9.76 21.31 -13.20
C GLN A 161 10.77 22.24 -13.88
N GLY A 162 11.90 22.56 -13.22
CA GLY A 162 13.00 23.29 -13.84
C GLY A 162 13.65 22.50 -14.97
N VAL A 163 13.86 21.19 -14.78
CA VAL A 163 14.40 20.28 -15.81
C VAL A 163 13.43 20.13 -16.98
N GLU A 164 12.13 19.94 -16.72
CA GLU A 164 11.08 19.85 -17.74
C GLU A 164 11.04 21.09 -18.62
N ARG A 165 11.06 22.30 -18.03
CA ARG A 165 11.09 23.56 -18.78
C ARG A 165 12.35 23.70 -19.62
N ALA A 166 13.52 23.38 -19.05
CA ALA A 166 14.78 23.47 -19.80
C ALA A 166 14.83 22.49 -20.98
N MET A 167 14.25 21.30 -20.84
CA MET A 167 14.13 20.31 -21.91
C MET A 167 13.07 20.71 -22.95
N GLU A 168 11.98 21.37 -22.54
CA GLU A 168 11.00 21.97 -23.45
C GLU A 168 11.64 23.06 -24.32
N GLU A 169 12.44 23.93 -23.72
CA GLU A 169 13.17 24.99 -24.43
C GLU A 169 14.24 24.45 -25.38
N SER A 170 14.87 23.33 -25.04
CA SER A 170 15.98 22.75 -25.83
C SER A 170 15.51 21.82 -26.94
N CYS A 171 14.48 21.01 -26.68
CA CYS A 171 14.04 19.90 -27.53
C CYS A 171 12.54 19.95 -27.87
N GLY A 172 11.82 21.01 -27.49
CA GLY A 172 10.38 21.12 -27.69
C GLY A 172 9.56 20.25 -26.73
N VAL A 173 8.26 20.17 -26.99
CA VAL A 173 7.28 19.47 -26.13
C VAL A 173 7.64 18.00 -25.90
N GLU A 174 8.25 17.35 -26.89
CA GLU A 174 8.71 15.96 -26.78
C GLU A 174 9.76 15.79 -25.67
N GLY A 175 10.68 16.75 -25.53
CA GLY A 175 11.71 16.73 -24.49
C GLY A 175 11.10 16.81 -23.08
N LYS A 176 10.07 17.64 -22.91
CA LYS A 176 9.31 17.72 -21.65
C LYS A 176 8.60 16.42 -21.33
N GLU A 177 7.93 15.84 -22.31
CA GLU A 177 7.22 14.57 -22.13
C GLU A 177 8.19 13.44 -21.77
N GLN A 178 9.39 13.43 -22.35
CA GLN A 178 10.45 12.48 -22.01
C GLN A 178 10.87 12.60 -20.54
N VAL A 179 11.09 13.82 -20.04
CA VAL A 179 11.45 14.05 -18.63
C VAL A 179 10.34 13.60 -17.71
N TYR A 180 9.10 14.00 -18.02
CA TYR A 180 7.93 13.63 -17.24
C TYR A 180 7.80 12.11 -17.14
N LYS A 181 7.87 11.39 -18.27
CA LYS A 181 7.77 9.92 -18.30
C LYS A 181 8.92 9.24 -17.56
N ALA A 182 10.15 9.71 -17.73
CA ALA A 182 11.31 9.09 -17.10
C ALA A 182 11.25 9.22 -15.57
N LEU A 183 11.05 10.44 -15.05
CA LEU A 183 11.12 10.71 -13.62
C LEU A 183 9.85 10.26 -12.87
N ASN A 184 8.66 10.61 -13.39
CA ASN A 184 7.41 10.20 -12.75
C ASN A 184 7.17 8.69 -12.92
N GLY A 185 7.57 8.11 -14.05
CA GLY A 185 7.49 6.67 -14.27
C GLY A 185 8.36 5.88 -13.30
N GLN A 186 9.60 6.33 -13.05
CA GLN A 186 10.48 5.72 -12.03
C GLN A 186 9.87 5.78 -10.63
N LEU A 187 9.40 6.97 -10.22
CA LEU A 187 8.80 7.15 -8.91
C LEU A 187 7.52 6.32 -8.74
N PHE A 188 6.68 6.25 -9.77
CA PHE A 188 5.47 5.43 -9.79
C PHE A 188 5.79 3.94 -9.68
N ASN A 189 6.76 3.43 -10.45
CA ASN A 189 7.16 2.02 -10.38
C ASN A 189 7.75 1.65 -9.02
N MET A 190 8.61 2.50 -8.46
CA MET A 190 9.12 2.33 -7.11
C MET A 190 7.99 2.31 -6.07
N ASP A 191 7.00 3.19 -6.21
CA ASP A 191 5.83 3.23 -5.33
C ASP A 191 5.09 1.89 -5.33
N LEU A 192 4.89 1.31 -6.52
CA LEU A 192 4.29 -0.01 -6.67
C LEU A 192 5.12 -1.11 -6.01
N ASP A 193 6.44 -1.07 -6.14
CA ASP A 193 7.32 -2.08 -5.55
C ASP A 193 7.33 -1.99 -4.02
N LEU A 194 7.40 -0.79 -3.44
CA LEU A 194 7.25 -0.60 -1.99
C LEU A 194 5.86 -1.04 -1.49
N GLN A 195 4.79 -0.81 -2.26
CA GLN A 195 3.45 -1.29 -1.91
C GLN A 195 3.36 -2.82 -1.94
N ARG A 196 4.02 -3.49 -2.88
CA ARG A 196 4.09 -4.95 -2.92
C ARG A 196 4.80 -5.50 -1.68
N GLU A 197 5.90 -4.87 -1.29
CA GLU A 197 6.65 -5.30 -0.10
C GLU A 197 5.88 -5.02 1.19
N ALA A 198 5.21 -3.86 1.29
CA ALA A 198 4.28 -3.59 2.39
C ALA A 198 3.16 -4.63 2.45
N LYS A 199 2.54 -4.98 1.32
CA LYS A 199 1.51 -6.03 1.25
C LYS A 199 2.05 -7.38 1.73
N ARG A 200 3.28 -7.74 1.36
CA ARG A 200 3.94 -8.97 1.83
C ARG A 200 4.07 -8.99 3.36
N LEU A 201 4.53 -7.90 3.99
CA LEU A 201 4.59 -7.82 5.45
C LEU A 201 3.20 -7.88 6.10
N ILE A 202 2.19 -7.24 5.50
CA ILE A 202 0.81 -7.31 5.99
C ILE A 202 0.30 -8.75 5.92
N THR A 203 0.59 -9.47 4.83
CA THR A 203 0.25 -10.90 4.70
C THR A 203 0.92 -11.72 5.80
N LEU A 204 2.21 -11.51 6.08
CA LEU A 204 2.90 -12.18 7.20
C LEU A 204 2.24 -11.89 8.55
N LEU A 205 1.78 -10.65 8.77
CA LEU A 205 1.06 -10.26 9.98
C LEU A 205 -0.27 -11.03 10.08
N THR A 206 -1.08 -11.00 9.02
CA THR A 206 -2.39 -11.65 9.01
C THR A 206 -2.30 -13.17 9.08
N ASP A 207 -1.28 -13.78 8.47
CA ASP A 207 -1.05 -15.24 8.52
C ASP A 207 -0.76 -15.71 9.95
N LYS A 208 -0.12 -14.86 10.77
CA LYS A 208 0.09 -15.16 12.20
C LYS A 208 -1.19 -15.06 13.03
N MET A 209 -2.17 -14.29 12.58
CA MET A 209 -3.49 -14.18 13.23
C MET A 209 -4.40 -15.35 12.85
N LEU A 210 -4.17 -15.96 11.67
CA LEU A 210 -5.02 -16.98 11.08
C LEU A 210 -5.42 -18.14 12.02
N PRO A 211 -4.51 -18.74 12.82
CA PRO A 211 -4.88 -19.87 13.68
C PRO A 211 -5.91 -19.50 14.75
N GLU A 212 -5.72 -18.37 15.43
CA GLU A 212 -6.64 -17.91 16.47
C GLU A 212 -7.97 -17.46 15.85
N LEU A 213 -7.93 -16.72 14.75
CA LEU A 213 -9.14 -16.33 14.01
C LEU A 213 -9.94 -17.56 13.58
N ARG A 214 -9.28 -18.61 13.08
CA ARG A 214 -9.97 -19.85 12.68
C ARG A 214 -10.64 -20.51 13.86
N ARG A 215 -9.98 -20.54 15.02
CA ARG A 215 -10.56 -21.08 16.26
C ARG A 215 -11.81 -20.32 16.68
N TYR A 216 -11.80 -18.98 16.58
CA TYR A 216 -12.95 -18.16 16.94
C TYR A 216 -14.11 -18.30 15.94
N ILE A 217 -13.84 -18.36 14.64
CA ILE A 217 -14.88 -18.61 13.63
C ILE A 217 -15.49 -20.01 13.82
N GLN A 218 -14.68 -21.03 14.10
CA GLN A 218 -15.17 -22.37 14.42
C GLN A 218 -16.02 -22.39 15.70
N HIS A 219 -15.64 -21.63 16.73
CA HIS A 219 -16.45 -21.47 17.93
C HIS A 219 -17.84 -20.92 17.61
N ILE A 220 -17.93 -19.86 16.80
CA ILE A 220 -19.21 -19.26 16.37
C ILE A 220 -20.06 -20.28 15.59
N SER A 221 -19.41 -21.00 14.67
CA SER A 221 -20.04 -22.04 13.84
C SER A 221 -20.65 -23.16 14.67
N LEU A 222 -19.89 -23.70 15.63
CA LEU A 222 -20.25 -24.86 16.44
C LEU A 222 -21.05 -24.52 17.71
N SER A 223 -21.35 -23.25 17.94
CA SER A 223 -22.11 -22.83 19.12
C SER A 223 -23.56 -23.35 19.04
N PRO A 224 -24.18 -23.71 20.19
CA PRO A 224 -25.56 -24.19 20.23
C PRO A 224 -26.55 -23.15 19.69
N ASP A 225 -27.66 -23.59 19.11
CA ASP A 225 -28.69 -22.69 18.55
C ASP A 225 -29.39 -21.82 19.59
N SER A 226 -29.33 -22.19 20.87
CA SER A 226 -29.85 -21.41 21.99
C SER A 226 -28.89 -20.33 22.50
N ILE A 227 -27.64 -20.27 22.00
CA ILE A 227 -26.66 -19.28 22.46
C ILE A 227 -27.11 -17.86 22.08
N ASN A 228 -26.81 -16.88 22.93
CA ASN A 228 -26.94 -15.48 22.53
C ASN A 228 -25.85 -15.14 21.51
N ASN A 229 -26.19 -14.42 20.44
CA ASN A 229 -25.25 -14.01 19.40
C ASN A 229 -24.08 -13.17 19.95
N ASP A 230 -24.33 -12.32 20.95
CA ASP A 230 -23.29 -11.54 21.64
C ASP A 230 -22.26 -12.45 22.33
N ASP A 231 -22.75 -13.49 23.02
CA ASP A 231 -21.89 -14.44 23.72
C ASP A 231 -21.07 -15.28 22.73
N ALA A 232 -21.66 -15.65 21.58
CA ALA A 232 -20.98 -16.40 20.54
C ALA A 232 -19.81 -15.61 19.92
N VAL A 233 -20.01 -14.31 19.64
CA VAL A 233 -19.02 -13.44 18.97
C VAL A 233 -18.02 -12.79 19.94
N SER A 234 -18.37 -12.68 21.22
CA SER A 234 -17.57 -12.00 22.26
C SER A 234 -16.09 -12.42 22.30
N PRO A 235 -15.71 -13.71 22.21
CA PRO A 235 -14.30 -14.13 22.19
C PRO A 235 -13.51 -13.55 21.01
N LEU A 236 -14.10 -13.53 19.81
CA LEU A 236 -13.51 -12.92 18.61
C LEU A 236 -13.33 -11.42 18.81
N MET A 237 -14.38 -10.74 19.29
CA MET A 237 -14.34 -9.30 19.51
C MET A 237 -13.29 -8.90 20.54
N LYS A 238 -13.10 -9.70 21.59
CA LYS A 238 -12.04 -9.47 22.59
C LYS A 238 -10.66 -9.55 21.95
N TYR A 239 -10.38 -10.62 21.19
CA TYR A 239 -9.10 -10.78 20.49
C TYR A 239 -8.82 -9.62 19.52
N LEU A 240 -9.82 -9.20 18.75
CA LEU A 240 -9.69 -8.08 17.82
C LEU A 240 -9.44 -6.75 18.55
N LYS A 241 -10.12 -6.49 19.66
CA LYS A 241 -9.87 -5.30 20.50
C LYS A 241 -8.44 -5.27 21.04
N ASP A 242 -7.97 -6.38 21.61
CA ASP A 242 -6.61 -6.47 22.16
C ASP A 242 -5.55 -6.28 21.07
N THR A 243 -5.79 -6.83 19.87
CA THR A 243 -4.91 -6.64 18.71
C THR A 243 -4.95 -5.19 18.21
N MET A 244 -6.13 -4.59 18.11
CA MET A 244 -6.32 -3.22 17.65
C MET A 244 -5.57 -2.20 18.51
N VAL A 245 -5.53 -2.40 19.84
CA VAL A 245 -4.75 -1.55 20.74
C VAL A 245 -3.27 -1.53 20.32
N ILE A 246 -2.70 -2.69 20.02
CA ILE A 246 -1.30 -2.79 19.59
C ILE A 246 -1.12 -2.11 18.22
N LEU A 247 -1.97 -2.40 17.25
CA LEU A 247 -1.85 -1.87 15.89
C LEU A 247 -1.96 -0.34 15.86
N THR A 248 -2.96 0.23 16.53
CA THR A 248 -3.16 1.69 16.59
C THR A 248 -2.01 2.38 17.32
N GLU A 249 -1.47 1.78 18.38
CA GLU A 249 -0.31 2.32 19.08
C GLU A 249 0.95 2.28 18.19
N LYS A 250 1.16 1.18 17.44
CA LYS A 250 2.43 0.92 16.76
C LYS A 250 2.47 1.30 15.27
N LEU A 251 1.37 1.48 14.58
CA LEU A 251 1.35 1.84 13.15
C LEU A 251 1.09 3.33 12.91
N VAL A 252 1.64 3.86 11.82
CA VAL A 252 1.20 5.15 11.25
C VAL A 252 -0.15 4.98 10.53
N LYS A 253 -0.87 6.09 10.31
CA LYS A 253 -2.26 6.09 9.84
C LYS A 253 -2.44 5.31 8.53
N GLU A 254 -1.59 5.55 7.55
CA GLU A 254 -1.64 4.94 6.22
C GLU A 254 -1.47 3.41 6.30
N ASN A 255 -0.49 2.95 7.07
CA ASN A 255 -0.25 1.52 7.26
C ASN A 255 -1.32 0.86 8.13
N LEU A 256 -1.85 1.56 9.13
CA LEU A 256 -2.96 1.08 9.93
C LEU A 256 -4.16 0.79 9.03
N ALA A 257 -4.55 1.73 8.16
CA ALA A 257 -5.65 1.53 7.22
C ALA A 257 -5.45 0.29 6.32
N ARG A 258 -4.24 0.10 5.77
CA ARG A 258 -3.92 -1.08 4.93
C ARG A 258 -4.00 -2.39 5.70
N VAL A 259 -3.51 -2.41 6.95
CA VAL A 259 -3.60 -3.59 7.82
C VAL A 259 -5.05 -3.91 8.18
N LEU A 260 -5.84 -2.89 8.54
CA LEU A 260 -7.25 -3.06 8.87
C LEU A 260 -8.05 -3.61 7.68
N GLN A 261 -7.81 -3.09 6.48
CA GLN A 261 -8.43 -3.59 5.26
C GLN A 261 -8.11 -5.08 5.06
N SER A 262 -6.84 -5.47 5.19
CA SER A 262 -6.43 -6.87 5.01
C SER A 262 -6.99 -7.80 6.10
N MET A 263 -7.13 -7.32 7.34
CA MET A 263 -7.77 -8.07 8.41
C MET A 263 -9.28 -8.26 8.16
N TRP A 264 -9.96 -7.22 7.69
CA TRP A 264 -11.37 -7.29 7.30
C TRP A 264 -11.59 -8.32 6.19
N GLU A 265 -10.82 -8.22 5.10
CA GLU A 265 -10.89 -9.16 3.97
C GLU A 265 -10.60 -10.60 4.40
N LEU A 266 -9.62 -10.81 5.30
CA LEU A 266 -9.33 -12.13 5.84
C LEU A 266 -10.52 -12.71 6.62
N LEU A 267 -11.08 -11.94 7.56
CA LEU A 267 -12.22 -12.37 8.36
C LEU A 267 -13.45 -12.65 7.49
N LEU A 268 -13.73 -11.76 6.55
CA LEU A 268 -14.86 -11.87 5.63
C LEU A 268 -14.76 -13.14 4.80
N ARG A 269 -13.58 -13.42 4.23
CA ARG A 269 -13.32 -14.65 3.48
C ARG A 269 -13.49 -15.89 4.36
N MET A 270 -12.97 -15.90 5.57
CA MET A 270 -13.13 -17.03 6.50
C MET A 270 -14.59 -17.29 6.87
N ILE A 271 -15.38 -16.22 7.06
CA ILE A 271 -16.82 -16.34 7.32
C ILE A 271 -17.53 -16.88 6.08
N LEU A 272 -17.23 -16.34 4.90
CA LEU A 272 -17.80 -16.81 3.64
C LEU A 272 -17.50 -18.29 3.41
N ASP A 273 -16.25 -18.72 3.56
CA ASP A 273 -15.85 -20.12 3.46
C ASP A 273 -16.69 -20.98 4.43
N THR A 274 -16.78 -20.57 5.71
CA THR A 274 -17.54 -21.31 6.73
C THR A 274 -19.03 -21.43 6.40
N VAL A 275 -19.66 -20.33 5.94
CA VAL A 275 -21.07 -20.32 5.55
C VAL A 275 -21.30 -21.20 4.31
N THR A 276 -20.41 -21.13 3.33
CA THR A 276 -20.54 -21.90 2.08
C THR A 276 -20.31 -23.40 2.27
N GLU A 277 -19.49 -23.80 3.25
CA GLU A 277 -19.26 -25.20 3.64
C GLU A 277 -20.44 -25.80 4.42
N ASN A 278 -21.19 -25.00 5.17
CA ASN A 278 -22.29 -25.45 6.04
C ASN A 278 -23.67 -25.14 5.43
N ARG A 279 -23.97 -25.72 4.26
CA ARG A 279 -25.26 -25.51 3.58
C ARG A 279 -26.39 -26.32 4.21
N GLY A 280 -27.59 -25.73 4.24
CA GLY A 280 -28.81 -26.41 4.69
C GLY A 280 -28.88 -26.67 6.21
N VAL A 281 -28.06 -25.97 7.00
CA VAL A 281 -28.15 -25.97 8.47
C VAL A 281 -29.32 -25.10 8.97
N GLN A 282 -29.56 -25.07 10.29
CA GLN A 282 -30.66 -24.31 10.88
C GLN A 282 -30.48 -22.79 10.71
N VAL A 283 -31.59 -22.05 10.72
CA VAL A 283 -31.62 -20.59 10.48
C VAL A 283 -30.81 -19.83 11.55
N GLU A 284 -30.75 -20.36 12.77
CA GLU A 284 -30.01 -19.84 13.91
C GLU A 284 -28.51 -19.74 13.60
N PHE A 285 -27.93 -20.69 12.85
CA PHE A 285 -26.54 -20.61 12.37
C PHE A 285 -26.30 -19.38 11.50
N TYR A 286 -27.15 -19.15 10.50
CA TYR A 286 -27.02 -18.00 9.60
C TYR A 286 -27.30 -16.69 10.34
N ASN A 287 -28.21 -16.68 11.32
CA ASN A 287 -28.43 -15.53 12.20
C ASN A 287 -27.19 -15.18 13.03
N ARG A 288 -26.48 -16.18 13.58
CA ARG A 288 -25.21 -15.96 14.29
C ARG A 288 -24.17 -15.30 13.40
N PHE A 289 -24.02 -15.76 12.15
CA PHE A 289 -23.06 -15.18 11.21
C PHE A 289 -23.46 -13.81 10.69
N GLN A 290 -24.76 -13.56 10.43
CA GLN A 290 -25.26 -12.22 10.11
C GLN A 290 -24.90 -11.22 11.21
N TYR A 291 -25.21 -11.58 12.47
CA TYR A 291 -24.87 -10.74 13.63
C TYR A 291 -23.37 -10.50 13.75
N THR A 292 -22.58 -11.56 13.53
CA THR A 292 -21.11 -11.50 13.56
C THR A 292 -20.58 -10.50 12.54
N VAL A 293 -21.03 -10.60 11.28
CA VAL A 293 -20.59 -9.71 10.19
C VAL A 293 -21.00 -8.26 10.47
N GLU A 294 -22.22 -8.03 10.96
CA GLU A 294 -22.69 -6.68 11.34
C GLU A 294 -21.86 -6.09 12.49
N THR A 295 -21.53 -6.89 13.50
CA THR A 295 -20.67 -6.49 14.62
C THR A 295 -19.26 -6.14 14.15
N LEU A 296 -18.67 -6.97 13.29
CA LEU A 296 -17.37 -6.72 12.70
C LEU A 296 -17.38 -5.46 11.83
N LEU A 297 -18.45 -5.24 11.06
CA LEU A 297 -18.60 -4.08 10.20
C LEU A 297 -18.61 -2.78 11.02
N GLN A 298 -19.34 -2.75 12.13
CA GLN A 298 -19.33 -1.62 13.07
C GLN A 298 -17.95 -1.42 13.71
N PHE A 299 -17.27 -2.52 14.06
CA PHE A 299 -15.95 -2.49 14.69
C PHE A 299 -14.88 -1.89 13.79
N PHE A 300 -14.76 -2.36 12.54
CA PHE A 300 -13.76 -1.85 11.61
C PHE A 300 -14.10 -0.47 11.04
N HIS A 301 -15.38 -0.11 10.97
CA HIS A 301 -15.80 1.25 10.59
C HIS A 301 -15.47 2.28 11.67
N ALA A 302 -15.51 1.88 12.95
CA ALA A 302 -15.16 2.71 14.11
C ALA A 302 -15.80 4.11 14.09
N ARG A 303 -17.11 4.19 13.79
CA ARG A 303 -17.87 5.45 13.67
C ARG A 303 -17.29 6.47 12.68
N GLY A 304 -16.62 5.99 11.62
CA GLY A 304 -16.03 6.82 10.57
C GLY A 304 -14.54 7.11 10.76
N GLU A 305 -13.93 6.67 11.86
CA GLU A 305 -12.48 6.81 12.08
C GLU A 305 -11.67 5.64 11.49
N GLY A 306 -12.34 4.55 11.11
CA GLY A 306 -11.74 3.34 10.54
C GLY A 306 -11.92 3.23 9.02
N LEU A 307 -12.33 2.05 8.56
CA LEU A 307 -12.55 1.77 7.15
C LEU A 307 -13.86 2.39 6.61
N SER A 308 -13.86 2.71 5.31
CA SER A 308 -15.06 3.18 4.61
C SER A 308 -16.07 2.05 4.45
N LEU A 309 -17.36 2.35 4.68
CA LEU A 309 -18.43 1.39 4.44
C LEU A 309 -18.55 0.99 2.95
N GLU A 310 -18.20 1.90 2.04
CA GLU A 310 -18.22 1.60 0.60
C GLU A 310 -17.20 0.53 0.23
N ASP A 311 -15.98 0.65 0.77
CA ASP A 311 -14.90 -0.31 0.54
C ASP A 311 -15.22 -1.66 1.18
N MET A 312 -15.76 -1.64 2.41
CA MET A 312 -16.10 -2.87 3.15
C MET A 312 -17.29 -3.62 2.55
N LYS A 313 -18.31 -2.92 2.03
CA LYS A 313 -19.51 -3.52 1.43
C LYS A 313 -19.36 -3.79 -0.08
N SER A 314 -18.18 -4.23 -0.49
CA SER A 314 -17.85 -4.56 -1.87
C SER A 314 -17.42 -6.03 -2.00
N GLY A 315 -17.31 -6.52 -3.25
CA GLY A 315 -16.80 -7.86 -3.55
C GLY A 315 -17.49 -8.99 -2.76
N ASP A 316 -16.69 -9.76 -2.02
CA ASP A 316 -17.10 -10.91 -1.23
C ASP A 316 -18.17 -10.59 -0.18
N TYR A 317 -18.27 -9.34 0.30
CA TYR A 317 -19.30 -8.96 1.25
C TYR A 317 -20.68 -9.10 0.63
N LYS A 318 -20.85 -8.68 -0.63
CA LYS A 318 -22.13 -8.78 -1.32
C LYS A 318 -22.52 -10.24 -1.56
N VAL A 319 -21.54 -11.09 -1.81
CA VAL A 319 -21.76 -12.54 -1.96
C VAL A 319 -22.21 -13.13 -0.62
N LEU A 320 -21.50 -12.81 0.46
CA LEU A 320 -21.84 -13.28 1.80
C LEU A 320 -23.22 -12.78 2.27
N ASP A 321 -23.51 -11.49 2.07
CA ASP A 321 -24.79 -10.88 2.45
C ASP A 321 -25.96 -11.56 1.72
N GLU A 322 -25.79 -11.88 0.43
CA GLU A 322 -26.80 -12.60 -0.33
C GLU A 322 -26.94 -14.06 0.13
N GLU A 323 -25.85 -14.78 0.37
CA GLU A 323 -25.89 -16.15 0.91
C GLU A 323 -26.59 -16.20 2.27
N LEU A 324 -26.25 -15.28 3.19
CA LEU A 324 -26.89 -15.20 4.50
C LEU A 324 -28.37 -14.85 4.38
N ARG A 325 -28.72 -13.91 3.49
CA ARG A 325 -30.11 -13.51 3.25
C ARG A 325 -30.95 -14.67 2.72
N LEU A 326 -30.47 -15.37 1.69
CA LEU A 326 -31.19 -16.49 1.06
C LEU A 326 -31.40 -17.66 2.01
N ASN A 327 -30.38 -18.05 2.78
CA ASN A 327 -30.47 -19.18 3.70
C ASN A 327 -31.32 -18.90 4.96
N LYS A 328 -31.70 -17.63 5.18
CA LYS A 328 -32.63 -17.24 6.24
C LYS A 328 -34.09 -17.17 5.77
N CYS A 329 -34.34 -17.15 4.46
CA CYS A 329 -35.68 -17.09 3.90
C CYS A 329 -36.39 -18.44 4.02
N SER A 330 -37.69 -18.40 4.27
CA SER A 330 -38.57 -19.55 4.14
C SER A 330 -38.65 -20.00 2.68
N SER A 331 -39.02 -21.27 2.45
CA SER A 331 -39.25 -21.77 1.09
C SER A 331 -40.30 -20.95 0.34
N PHE A 332 -41.31 -20.43 1.04
CA PHE A 332 -42.33 -19.58 0.43
C PHE A 332 -41.75 -18.26 -0.07
N GLU A 333 -40.96 -17.56 0.75
CA GLU A 333 -40.32 -16.30 0.37
C GLU A 333 -39.34 -16.49 -0.79
N LEU A 334 -38.59 -17.59 -0.80
CA LEU A 334 -37.68 -17.93 -1.91
C LEU A 334 -38.44 -18.17 -3.22
N ILE A 335 -39.56 -18.89 -3.15
CA ILE A 335 -40.42 -19.13 -4.32
C ILE A 335 -41.03 -17.82 -4.82
N GLU A 336 -41.52 -16.97 -3.93
CA GLU A 336 -42.05 -15.65 -4.28
C GLU A 336 -40.98 -14.78 -4.96
N GLN A 337 -39.79 -14.68 -4.36
CA GLN A 337 -38.67 -13.93 -4.91
C GLN A 337 -38.27 -14.44 -6.30
N TYR A 338 -38.18 -15.76 -6.48
CA TYR A 338 -37.91 -16.35 -7.79
C TYR A 338 -38.92 -15.88 -8.86
N TYR A 339 -40.22 -15.89 -8.54
CA TYR A 339 -41.24 -15.43 -9.48
C TYR A 339 -41.14 -13.94 -9.76
N LEU A 340 -40.86 -13.10 -8.76
CA LEU A 340 -40.65 -11.65 -8.94
C LEU A 340 -39.45 -11.37 -9.85
N GLU A 341 -38.33 -12.07 -9.64
CA GLU A 341 -37.13 -11.97 -10.48
C GLU A 341 -37.40 -12.42 -11.92
N LYS A 342 -38.15 -13.51 -12.11
CA LYS A 342 -38.57 -13.97 -13.44
C LYS A 342 -39.44 -12.95 -14.16
N ILE A 343 -40.38 -12.31 -13.47
CA ILE A 343 -41.21 -11.24 -14.04
C ILE A 343 -40.35 -10.05 -14.44
N SER A 344 -39.40 -9.64 -13.59
CA SER A 344 -38.46 -8.56 -13.89
C SER A 344 -37.62 -8.87 -15.14
N LEU A 345 -37.06 -10.07 -15.23
CA LEU A 345 -36.29 -10.53 -16.40
C LEU A 345 -37.14 -10.56 -17.67
N GLN A 346 -38.41 -10.95 -17.57
CA GLN A 346 -39.31 -10.93 -18.72
C GLN A 346 -39.54 -9.52 -19.25
N LYS A 347 -39.62 -8.51 -18.37
CA LYS A 347 -39.79 -7.10 -18.75
C LYS A 347 -38.56 -6.48 -19.40
N THR A 348 -37.34 -6.92 -19.05
CA THR A 348 -36.10 -6.37 -19.61
C THR A 348 -35.72 -6.94 -20.98
N LEU A 349 -36.23 -8.12 -21.31
CA LEU A 349 -35.94 -8.79 -22.58
C LEU A 349 -36.78 -8.18 -23.73
N LYS A 350 -36.10 -7.52 -24.67
CA LYS A 350 -36.69 -6.86 -25.84
C LYS A 350 -37.41 -7.84 -26.77
N HIS A 351 -38.45 -7.36 -27.47
CA HIS A 351 -39.17 -8.12 -28.48
C HIS A 351 -38.24 -8.56 -29.63
N THR A 352 -38.21 -9.86 -29.89
CA THR A 352 -37.52 -10.48 -31.03
C THR A 352 -38.42 -10.47 -32.27
N ARG A 353 -37.83 -10.42 -33.47
CA ARG A 353 -38.57 -10.38 -34.75
C ARG A 353 -39.48 -11.59 -35.00
N PHE A 354 -39.26 -12.68 -34.29
CA PHE A 354 -40.00 -13.94 -34.43
C PHE A 354 -40.95 -14.22 -33.25
N GLY A 355 -41.15 -13.23 -32.36
CA GLY A 355 -41.94 -13.43 -31.15
C GLY A 355 -41.21 -14.27 -30.09
N ARG A 356 -41.87 -14.48 -28.95
CA ARG A 356 -41.26 -15.11 -27.78
C ARG A 356 -42.22 -16.11 -27.13
N ILE A 357 -41.68 -17.28 -26.78
CA ILE A 357 -42.38 -18.31 -26.02
C ILE A 357 -41.87 -18.26 -24.58
N SER A 358 -42.79 -18.13 -23.63
CA SER A 358 -42.51 -18.24 -22.19
C SER A 358 -43.19 -19.48 -21.67
N VAL A 359 -42.41 -20.42 -21.12
CA VAL A 359 -42.94 -21.66 -20.52
C VAL A 359 -43.06 -21.45 -19.01
N LYS A 360 -44.26 -21.71 -18.48
CA LYS A 360 -44.51 -21.70 -17.04
C LYS A 360 -44.50 -23.15 -16.54
N CYS A 361 -43.46 -23.51 -15.80
CA CYS A 361 -43.40 -24.79 -15.09
C CYS A 361 -43.86 -24.56 -13.64
N TYR A 362 -44.63 -25.50 -13.10
CA TYR A 362 -45.03 -25.51 -11.70
C TYR A 362 -44.64 -26.85 -11.09
N TYR A 363 -44.24 -26.82 -9.82
CA TYR A 363 -43.94 -28.00 -9.03
C TYR A 363 -45.23 -28.43 -8.33
N ASP A 364 -45.74 -29.61 -8.66
CA ASP A 364 -46.90 -30.20 -7.99
C ASP A 364 -46.35 -31.13 -6.89
N ALA A 365 -46.39 -30.66 -5.65
CA ALA A 365 -45.92 -31.44 -4.51
C ALA A 365 -46.95 -32.55 -4.18
N PRO A 366 -46.52 -33.80 -3.91
CA PRO A 366 -47.42 -34.92 -3.63
C PRO A 366 -48.19 -34.79 -2.31
#